data_AF-A0A3D2VD26-F1
#
_entry.id   AF-A0A3D2VD26-F1
#
_cell.length_a   1.000
_cell.length_b   1.000
_cell.length_c   1.000
_cell.angle_alpha   90.00
_cell.angle_beta   90.00
_cell.angle_gamma   90.00
#
_symmetry.space_group_name_H-M   'P 1'
#
loop_
_entity.id
_entity.type
_entity.pdbx_description
1 polymer ?
#
loop_
_entity_poly.entity_id
_entity_poly.type
_entity_poly.pdbx_seq_one_letter_code
_entity_poly.pdbx_strand_id
1 'polypeptide(L)'
;MLDKTNVLILFSDEHRHDAMGCAGHGSVKTPYLDQLASRGTRFTKAYTPSPICVPARAALATGQYVHKNRCWSNAQAYQGEPVSWGHQLIRQGHRVDSIGKLHYRGSNYDNGFQNEIMPMYIRDGKGWIKGLLRDHEAVLDVSAYTSEIGPGENSYTDYDLEVTRNACAWLNDAA
;
A
#
# COMPACT_ATOMS: atom_id res chain seq x y z
N MET A 1 13.45 -26.34 17.54
CA MET A 1 12.60 -25.14 17.42
C MET A 1 12.56 -24.79 15.95
N LEU A 2 11.40 -24.50 15.37
CA LEU A 2 11.37 -23.95 14.01
C LEU A 2 12.06 -22.59 14.06
N ASP A 3 13.09 -22.39 13.22
CA ASP A 3 13.72 -21.08 13.08
C ASP A 3 12.65 -20.04 12.74
N LYS A 4 12.60 -18.95 13.49
CA LYS A 4 11.64 -17.86 13.26
C LYS A 4 11.98 -17.24 11.90
N THR A 5 11.10 -17.46 10.93
CA THR A 5 11.25 -16.89 9.58
C THR A 5 10.77 -15.45 9.59
N ASN A 6 11.63 -14.53 9.12
CA ASN A 6 11.25 -13.14 8.91
C ASN A 6 10.43 -13.01 7.62
N VAL A 7 9.43 -12.14 7.62
CA VAL A 7 8.55 -11.90 6.47
C VAL A 7 8.66 -10.43 6.06
N LEU A 8 8.99 -10.18 4.79
CA LEU A 8 9.00 -8.85 4.19
C LEU A 8 7.87 -8.74 3.16
N ILE A 9 6.99 -7.76 3.35
CA ILE A 9 5.93 -7.43 2.39
C ILE A 9 6.36 -6.17 1.63
N LEU A 10 6.71 -6.33 0.35
CA LEU A 10 6.93 -5.22 -0.57
C LEU A 10 5.59 -4.89 -1.25
N PHE A 11 5.13 -3.64 -1.15
CA PHE A 11 3.82 -3.26 -1.64
C PHE A 11 3.86 -1.95 -2.43
N SER A 12 3.70 -2.04 -3.75
CA SER A 12 3.61 -0.91 -4.69
C SER A 12 2.16 -0.48 -4.90
N ASP A 13 1.93 0.83 -5.04
CA ASP A 13 0.59 1.37 -5.34
C ASP A 13 0.39 1.51 -6.86
N GLU A 14 -0.84 1.28 -7.32
CA GLU A 14 -1.24 1.34 -8.74
C GLU A 14 -0.34 0.56 -9.73
N HIS A 15 0.34 -0.49 -9.26
CA HIS A 15 1.22 -1.31 -10.10
C HIS A 15 0.40 -2.20 -11.03
N ARG A 16 0.43 -1.89 -12.33
CA ARG A 16 -0.14 -2.75 -13.38
C ARG A 16 0.53 -4.13 -13.39
N HIS A 17 -0.26 -5.19 -13.53
CA HIS A 17 0.26 -6.56 -13.52
C HIS A 17 1.32 -6.86 -14.61
N ASP A 18 1.32 -6.08 -15.69
CA ASP A 18 2.18 -6.25 -16.86
C ASP A 18 3.40 -5.33 -16.84
N ALA A 19 3.51 -4.38 -15.90
CA ALA A 19 4.63 -3.44 -15.81
C ALA A 19 5.87 -4.06 -15.15
N MET A 20 6.33 -5.21 -15.65
CA MET A 20 7.54 -5.93 -15.20
C MET A 20 8.15 -6.74 -16.35
N GLY A 21 9.47 -6.90 -16.34
CA GLY A 21 10.21 -7.74 -17.29
C GLY A 21 9.76 -9.21 -17.22
N CYS A 22 9.63 -9.77 -16.01
CA CYS A 22 9.14 -11.13 -15.78
C CYS A 22 7.65 -11.34 -16.13
N ALA A 23 6.91 -10.26 -16.42
CA ALA A 23 5.56 -10.30 -16.98
C ALA A 23 5.53 -10.18 -18.51
N GLY A 24 6.69 -10.05 -19.16
CA GLY A 24 6.81 -9.97 -20.62
C GLY A 24 6.74 -8.54 -21.19
N HIS A 25 6.86 -7.50 -20.37
CA HIS A 25 6.83 -6.13 -20.89
C HIS A 25 8.04 -5.84 -21.77
N GLY A 26 7.81 -5.35 -23.00
CA GLY A 26 8.89 -5.11 -23.98
C GLY A 26 9.83 -3.92 -23.72
N SER A 27 9.61 -3.15 -22.64
CA SER A 27 10.30 -1.86 -22.42
C SER A 27 10.63 -1.60 -20.95
N VAL A 28 9.78 -2.04 -20.02
CA VAL A 28 10.01 -1.90 -18.58
C VAL A 28 11.10 -2.87 -18.14
N LYS A 29 12.13 -2.33 -17.47
CA LYS A 29 13.28 -3.10 -16.96
C LYS A 29 13.19 -3.18 -15.44
N THR A 30 12.97 -4.37 -14.90
CA THR A 30 12.81 -4.60 -13.44
C THR A 30 13.72 -5.74 -12.96
N PRO A 31 15.05 -5.65 -13.16
CA PRO A 31 15.96 -6.79 -12.96
C PRO A 31 15.88 -7.39 -11.55
N TYR A 32 15.66 -6.58 -10.52
CA TYR A 32 15.52 -7.06 -9.14
C TYR A 32 14.19 -7.77 -8.87
N LEU A 33 13.08 -7.30 -9.45
CA LEU A 33 11.79 -8.02 -9.37
C LEU A 33 11.82 -9.30 -10.20
N ASP A 34 12.50 -9.28 -11.35
CA ASP A 34 12.66 -10.45 -12.20
C ASP A 34 13.50 -11.54 -11.50
N GLN A 35 14.56 -11.13 -10.79
CA GLN A 35 15.35 -12.02 -9.95
C GLN A 35 14.56 -12.54 -8.74
N LEU A 36 13.70 -11.72 -8.13
CA LEU A 36 12.83 -12.16 -7.04
C LEU A 36 11.80 -13.20 -7.55
N ALA A 37 11.23 -12.96 -8.73
CA ALA A 37 10.29 -13.88 -9.35
C ALA A 37 10.95 -15.22 -9.73
N SER A 38 12.20 -15.21 -10.21
CA SER A 38 12.93 -16.43 -10.62
C SER A 38 13.34 -17.33 -9.45
N ARG A 39 13.50 -16.77 -8.25
CA ARG A 39 13.78 -17.53 -7.01
C ARG A 39 12.53 -17.89 -6.21
N GLY A 40 11.35 -17.51 -6.68
CA GLY A 40 10.10 -17.60 -5.94
C GLY A 40 8.95 -18.15 -6.77
N THR A 41 7.73 -17.79 -6.38
CA THR A 41 6.51 -18.14 -7.12
C THR A 41 5.79 -16.88 -7.56
N ARG A 42 5.51 -16.77 -8.87
CA ARG A 42 4.71 -15.67 -9.43
C ARG A 42 3.29 -16.12 -9.71
N PHE A 43 2.32 -15.52 -9.02
CA PHE A 43 0.91 -15.73 -9.32
C PHE A 43 0.50 -14.87 -10.51
N THR A 44 0.14 -15.50 -11.64
CA THR A 44 -0.19 -14.79 -12.90
C THR A 44 -1.64 -14.31 -12.98
N LYS A 45 -2.49 -14.75 -12.04
CA LYS A 45 -3.93 -14.45 -11.95
C LYS A 45 -4.29 -13.97 -10.55
N ALA A 46 -3.57 -12.95 -10.05
CA ALA A 46 -3.86 -12.29 -8.79
C ALA A 46 -4.67 -11.02 -9.06
N TYR A 47 -5.81 -10.86 -8.37
CA TYR A 47 -6.74 -9.74 -8.57
C TYR A 47 -6.92 -8.95 -7.29
N THR A 48 -7.03 -7.62 -7.41
CA THR A 48 -7.36 -6.76 -6.28
C THR A 48 -8.82 -7.00 -5.83
N PRO A 49 -9.11 -7.01 -4.52
CA PRO A 49 -10.48 -7.08 -4.02
C PRO A 49 -11.29 -5.80 -4.30
N SER A 50 -10.63 -4.69 -4.65
CA SER A 50 -11.26 -3.45 -5.10
C SER A 50 -10.27 -2.58 -5.88
N PRO A 51 -10.66 -1.96 -7.00
CA PRO A 51 -9.77 -1.15 -7.83
C PRO A 51 -9.60 0.29 -7.29
N ILE A 52 -9.48 0.46 -5.98
CA ILE A 52 -9.21 1.76 -5.34
C ILE A 52 -8.47 1.56 -4.01
N CYS A 53 -7.62 2.53 -3.65
CA CYS A 53 -6.56 2.37 -2.66
C CYS A 53 -7.05 1.93 -1.26
N VAL A 54 -7.94 2.70 -0.61
CA VAL A 54 -8.38 2.43 0.77
C VAL A 54 -9.08 1.07 0.90
N PRO A 55 -10.08 0.72 0.06
CA PRO A 55 -10.74 -0.58 0.14
C PRO A 55 -9.81 -1.76 -0.13
N ALA A 56 -8.89 -1.64 -1.09
CA ALA A 56 -7.90 -2.69 -1.39
C ALA A 56 -6.98 -2.95 -0.18
N ARG A 57 -6.48 -1.87 0.44
CA ARG A 57 -5.60 -1.92 1.61
C ARG A 57 -6.30 -2.47 2.84
N ALA A 58 -7.55 -2.06 3.09
CA ALA A 58 -8.37 -2.60 4.17
C ALA A 58 -8.65 -4.10 3.99
N ALA A 59 -8.95 -4.53 2.76
CA ALA A 59 -9.15 -5.94 2.44
C ALA A 59 -7.86 -6.76 2.61
N LEU A 60 -6.70 -6.23 2.20
CA LEU A 60 -5.40 -6.85 2.45
C LEU A 60 -5.10 -6.96 3.94
N ALA A 61 -5.35 -5.90 4.72
CA ALA A 61 -5.12 -5.88 6.16
C ALA A 61 -5.95 -6.95 6.88
N THR A 62 -7.22 -7.05 6.53
CA THR A 62 -8.20 -7.88 7.25
C THR A 62 -8.34 -9.31 6.72
N GLY A 63 -7.87 -9.56 5.49
CA GLY A 63 -8.16 -10.81 4.77
C GLY A 63 -9.65 -10.97 4.40
N GLN A 64 -10.43 -9.88 4.45
CA GLN A 64 -11.87 -9.90 4.20
C GLN A 64 -12.22 -9.16 2.91
N TYR A 65 -13.27 -9.63 2.23
CA TYR A 65 -13.90 -8.86 1.16
C TYR A 65 -14.36 -7.49 1.67
N VAL A 66 -14.31 -6.48 0.79
CA VAL A 66 -14.69 -5.09 1.10
C VAL A 66 -16.09 -5.00 1.71
N HIS A 67 -17.03 -5.84 1.27
CA HIS A 67 -18.38 -5.82 1.82
C HIS A 67 -18.48 -6.26 3.28
N LYS A 68 -17.51 -7.02 3.77
CA LYS A 68 -17.45 -7.46 5.17
C LYS A 68 -16.73 -6.44 6.05
N ASN A 69 -15.62 -5.88 5.56
CA ASN A 69 -14.83 -4.90 6.32
C ASN A 69 -15.39 -3.45 6.25
N ARG A 70 -16.36 -3.20 5.35
CA ARG A 70 -17.10 -1.93 5.21
C ARG A 70 -16.26 -0.70 4.85
N CYS A 71 -15.03 -0.90 4.38
CA CYS A 71 -14.17 0.18 3.87
C CYS A 71 -14.43 0.36 2.38
N TRP A 72 -15.56 0.96 2.01
CA TRP A 72 -16.06 0.94 0.62
C TRP A 72 -15.43 1.98 -0.32
N SER A 73 -14.81 3.01 0.23
CA SER A 73 -14.32 4.17 -0.52
C SER A 73 -13.07 4.77 0.11
N ASN A 74 -12.43 5.69 -0.62
CA ASN A 74 -11.32 6.49 -0.11
C ASN A 74 -11.70 7.48 1.00
N ALA A 75 -12.97 7.52 1.43
CA ALA A 75 -13.42 8.30 2.59
C ALA A 75 -13.75 7.43 3.82
N GLN A 76 -13.67 6.10 3.69
CA GLN A 76 -14.03 5.13 4.71
C GLN A 76 -12.82 4.23 4.99
N ALA A 77 -11.79 4.83 5.61
CA ALA A 77 -10.54 4.14 5.88
C ALA A 77 -10.62 3.14 7.02
N TYR A 78 -9.76 2.12 6.92
CA TYR A 78 -9.49 1.19 7.99
C TYR A 78 -8.97 1.94 9.22
N GLN A 79 -9.44 1.50 10.39
CA GLN A 79 -9.23 2.16 11.67
C GLN A 79 -8.83 1.17 12.78
N GLY A 80 -8.15 0.08 12.39
CA GLY A 80 -7.77 -0.99 13.30
C GLY A 80 -8.78 -2.13 13.46
N GLU A 81 -9.96 -1.99 12.86
CA GLU A 81 -11.02 -2.99 12.94
C GLU A 81 -11.65 -3.27 11.56
N PRO A 82 -11.95 -4.55 11.25
CA PRO A 82 -11.66 -5.78 12.04
C PRO A 82 -10.16 -6.07 12.20
N VAL A 83 -9.79 -6.92 13.17
CA VAL A 83 -8.40 -7.31 13.46
C VAL A 83 -7.63 -7.67 12.18
N SER A 84 -6.54 -6.95 11.91
CA SER A 84 -5.63 -7.22 10.77
C SER A 84 -4.70 -8.41 11.01
N TRP A 85 -4.07 -8.90 9.94
CA TRP A 85 -2.98 -9.89 10.03
C TRP A 85 -1.84 -9.40 10.94
N GLY A 86 -1.56 -8.09 10.96
CA GLY A 86 -0.51 -7.50 11.80
C GLY A 86 -0.80 -7.65 13.29
N HIS A 87 -2.03 -7.36 13.72
CA HIS A 87 -2.47 -7.63 15.09
C HIS A 87 -2.30 -9.10 15.50
N GLN A 88 -2.62 -10.03 14.59
CA GLN A 88 -2.49 -11.46 14.88
C GLN A 88 -1.03 -11.88 15.09
N LEU A 89 -0.10 -11.34 14.29
CA LEU A 89 1.32 -11.58 14.45
C LEU A 89 1.87 -10.97 15.75
N ILE A 90 1.46 -9.74 16.08
CA ILE A 90 1.85 -9.08 17.34
C ILE A 90 1.40 -9.90 18.56
N ARG A 91 0.16 -10.41 18.56
CA ARG A 91 -0.36 -11.28 19.63
C ARG A 91 0.43 -12.57 19.81
N GLN A 92 1.08 -13.04 18.75
CA GLN A 92 1.96 -14.22 18.76
C GLN A 92 3.42 -13.87 19.11
N GLY A 93 3.71 -12.62 19.48
CA GLY A 93 5.03 -12.17 19.88
C GLY A 93 5.98 -11.89 18.71
N HIS A 94 5.44 -11.65 17.50
CA HIS A 94 6.23 -11.19 16.36
C HIS A 94 6.27 -9.65 16.32
N ARG A 95 7.43 -9.11 15.96
CA ARG A 95 7.55 -7.70 15.62
C ARG A 95 6.90 -7.42 14.27
N VAL A 96 6.09 -6.38 14.18
CA VAL A 96 5.44 -5.98 12.93
C VAL A 96 5.53 -4.48 12.77
N ASP A 97 6.33 -4.02 11.81
CA ASP A 97 6.50 -2.61 11.49
C ASP A 97 6.05 -2.33 10.06
N SER A 98 5.64 -1.08 9.80
CA SER A 98 5.34 -0.59 8.46
C SER A 98 6.21 0.60 8.11
N ILE A 99 6.55 0.74 6.83
CA ILE A 99 7.32 1.86 6.28
C ILE A 99 6.62 2.32 5.01
N GLY A 100 6.10 3.55 5.02
CA GLY A 100 5.44 4.16 3.86
C GLY A 100 3.91 4.11 3.88
N LYS A 101 3.29 4.08 2.69
CA LYS A 101 1.87 4.38 2.51
C LYS A 101 0.94 3.30 3.09
N LEU A 102 -0.02 3.73 3.90
CA LEU A 102 -1.05 2.87 4.49
C LEU A 102 -2.46 3.22 4.02
N HIS A 103 -2.77 4.50 3.83
CA HIS A 103 -4.13 4.99 3.59
C HIS A 103 -5.13 4.53 4.67
N TYR A 104 -4.65 4.36 5.90
CA TYR A 104 -5.50 4.17 7.07
C TYR A 104 -5.95 5.51 7.63
N ARG A 105 -6.87 5.46 8.61
CA ARG A 105 -7.52 6.65 9.16
C ARG A 105 -6.56 7.63 9.82
N GLY A 106 -5.55 7.14 10.54
CA GLY A 106 -4.57 7.96 11.24
C GLY A 106 -3.76 7.17 12.28
N SER A 107 -2.83 7.85 12.95
CA SER A 107 -1.95 7.28 13.97
C SER A 107 -2.60 7.01 15.32
N ASN A 108 -3.80 7.56 15.55
CA ASN A 108 -4.52 7.40 16.82
C ASN A 108 -5.32 6.07 16.90
N TYR A 109 -5.14 5.20 15.90
CA TYR A 109 -5.80 3.91 15.80
C TYR A 109 -4.75 2.80 15.92
N ASP A 110 -5.13 1.68 16.54
CA ASP A 110 -4.31 0.48 16.51
C ASP A 110 -4.41 -0.15 15.12
N ASN A 111 -3.50 0.20 14.22
CA ASN A 111 -3.53 -0.29 12.85
C ASN A 111 -2.97 -1.72 12.70
N GLY A 112 -2.51 -2.33 13.80
CA GLY A 112 -1.84 -3.63 13.79
C GLY A 112 -0.37 -3.57 13.43
N PHE A 113 0.29 -2.44 13.69
CA PHE A 113 1.73 -2.24 13.57
C PHE A 113 2.28 -1.69 14.89
N GLN A 114 3.44 -2.17 15.32
CA GLN A 114 4.14 -1.64 16.50
C GLN A 114 4.82 -0.31 16.19
N ASN A 115 5.39 -0.18 14.99
CA ASN A 115 5.93 1.07 14.49
C ASN A 115 5.40 1.36 13.08
N GLU A 116 5.03 2.61 12.84
CA GLU A 116 4.64 3.13 11.53
C GLU A 116 5.61 4.23 11.15
N ILE A 117 6.52 3.93 10.23
CA ILE A 117 7.58 4.83 9.77
C ILE A 117 7.11 5.50 8.48
N MET A 118 7.12 6.83 8.45
CA MET A 118 6.63 7.63 7.32
C MET A 118 5.21 7.25 6.83
N PRO A 119 4.22 7.03 7.71
CA PRO A 119 2.90 6.60 7.27
C PRO A 119 2.21 7.70 6.47
N MET A 120 1.72 7.35 5.28
CA MET A 120 0.74 8.17 4.56
C MET A 120 -0.66 7.68 4.90
N TYR A 121 -1.35 8.43 5.75
CA TYR A 121 -2.77 8.25 6.07
C TYR A 121 -3.68 8.95 5.05
N ILE A 122 -4.99 8.73 5.15
CA ILE A 122 -5.94 9.53 4.37
C ILE A 122 -5.91 11.00 4.78
N ARG A 123 -6.03 11.91 3.81
CA ARG A 123 -5.98 13.37 4.03
C ARG A 123 -7.00 13.80 5.08
N ASP A 124 -6.54 14.55 6.09
CA ASP A 124 -7.33 15.08 7.22
C ASP A 124 -8.12 14.01 8.01
N GLY A 125 -7.71 12.73 7.92
CA GLY A 125 -8.51 11.62 8.43
C GLY A 125 -9.83 11.43 7.70
N LYS A 126 -10.14 12.20 6.66
CA LYS A 126 -11.43 12.20 5.95
C LYS A 126 -11.33 11.58 4.57
N GLY A 127 -10.16 11.68 3.95
CA GLY A 127 -9.90 11.16 2.62
C GLY A 127 -10.75 11.84 1.54
N TRP A 128 -11.15 11.08 0.54
CA TRP A 128 -11.79 11.64 -0.65
C TRP A 128 -13.32 11.68 -0.55
N ILE A 129 -13.84 12.56 0.32
CA ILE A 129 -15.29 12.73 0.53
C ILE A 129 -16.02 13.09 -0.78
N LYS A 130 -15.41 13.93 -1.62
CA LYS A 130 -16.02 14.33 -2.90
C LYS A 130 -16.31 13.12 -3.81
N GLY A 131 -15.48 12.08 -3.75
CA GLY A 131 -15.69 10.84 -4.50
C GLY A 131 -16.91 10.02 -4.06
N LEU A 132 -17.60 10.41 -2.98
CA LEU A 132 -18.90 9.84 -2.60
C LEU A 132 -20.07 10.43 -3.38
N LEU A 133 -19.87 11.54 -4.07
CA LEU A 133 -20.90 12.16 -4.90
C LEU A 133 -21.04 11.39 -6.22
N ARG A 134 -22.28 11.15 -6.65
CA ARG A 134 -22.55 10.47 -7.93
C ARG A 134 -21.90 11.22 -9.11
N ASP A 135 -22.03 12.54 -9.11
CA ASP A 135 -21.51 13.42 -10.17
C ASP A 135 -20.26 14.20 -9.69
N HIS A 136 -19.36 13.52 -8.97
CA HIS A 136 -18.15 14.13 -8.42
C HIS A 136 -17.23 14.77 -9.47
N GLU A 137 -17.28 14.31 -10.72
CA GLU A 137 -16.55 14.90 -11.86
C GLU A 137 -16.99 16.34 -12.13
N ALA A 138 -18.27 16.68 -11.90
CA ALA A 138 -18.78 18.04 -12.09
C ALA A 138 -18.21 19.06 -11.09
N VAL A 139 -17.58 18.58 -10.00
CA VAL A 139 -16.99 19.42 -8.94
C VAL A 139 -15.47 19.26 -8.82
N LEU A 140 -14.86 18.60 -9.80
CA LEU A 140 -13.42 18.39 -9.90
C LEU A 140 -12.92 18.92 -11.24
N ASP A 141 -12.14 20.00 -11.19
CA ASP A 141 -11.38 20.42 -12.36
C ASP A 141 -10.08 19.61 -12.42
N VAL A 142 -10.12 18.50 -13.16
CA VAL A 142 -8.93 17.67 -13.39
C VAL A 142 -8.02 18.26 -14.47
N SER A 143 -8.48 19.24 -15.26
CA SER A 143 -7.69 19.86 -16.31
C SER A 143 -6.56 20.71 -15.74
N ALA A 144 -6.72 21.24 -14.53
CA ALA A 144 -5.65 21.94 -13.81
C ALA A 144 -4.38 21.10 -13.66
N TYR A 145 -4.50 19.78 -13.43
CA TYR A 145 -3.34 18.89 -13.33
C TYR A 145 -2.52 18.80 -14.62
N THR A 146 -3.13 19.09 -15.77
CA THR A 146 -2.40 19.05 -17.05
C THR A 146 -1.33 20.13 -17.15
N SER A 147 -1.48 21.24 -16.41
CA SER A 147 -0.50 22.31 -16.37
C SER A 147 0.81 21.91 -15.68
N GLU A 148 0.78 20.85 -14.87
CA GLU A 148 1.93 20.31 -14.15
C GLU A 148 2.52 19.06 -14.84
N ILE A 149 1.98 18.64 -15.99
CA ILE A 149 2.50 17.49 -16.74
C ILE A 149 3.82 17.88 -17.42
N GLY A 150 4.87 17.17 -17.07
CA GLY A 150 6.18 17.31 -17.69
C GLY A 150 7.20 16.32 -17.12
N PRO A 151 8.42 16.28 -17.67
CA PRO A 151 9.51 15.54 -17.07
C PRO A 151 9.88 16.16 -15.72
N GLY A 152 10.04 15.33 -14.70
CA GLY A 152 10.45 15.78 -13.38
C GLY A 152 10.00 14.84 -12.26
N GLU A 153 10.44 15.19 -11.07
CA GLU A 153 9.98 14.57 -9.83
C GLU A 153 8.79 15.35 -9.27
N ASN A 154 7.98 14.69 -8.47
CA ASN A 154 6.93 15.33 -7.69
C ASN A 154 7.01 14.85 -6.24
N SER A 155 6.18 15.44 -5.38
CA SER A 155 6.16 15.10 -3.95
C SER A 155 5.88 13.62 -3.66
N TYR A 156 5.19 12.89 -4.55
CA TYR A 156 5.02 11.44 -4.40
C TYR A 156 6.28 10.68 -4.74
N THR A 157 7.04 11.11 -5.75
CA THR A 157 8.28 10.42 -6.10
C THR A 157 9.36 10.67 -5.06
N ASP A 158 9.44 11.89 -4.52
CA ASP A 158 10.29 12.21 -3.36
C ASP A 158 9.92 11.33 -2.15
N TYR A 159 8.62 11.20 -1.87
CA TYR A 159 8.12 10.34 -0.79
C TYR A 159 8.51 8.87 -1.00
N ASP A 160 8.34 8.32 -2.21
CA ASP A 160 8.69 6.92 -2.50
C ASP A 160 10.20 6.66 -2.37
N LEU A 161 11.03 7.64 -2.77
CA LEU A 161 12.48 7.58 -2.56
C LEU A 161 12.84 7.60 -1.07
N GLU A 162 12.17 8.42 -0.26
CA GLU A 162 12.40 8.46 1.19
C GLU A 162 11.93 7.18 1.89
N VAL A 163 10.78 6.62 1.51
CA VAL A 163 10.31 5.31 1.98
C VAL A 163 11.34 4.24 1.69
N THR A 164 11.91 4.23 0.47
CA THR A 164 12.95 3.29 0.07
C THR A 164 14.22 3.45 0.93
N ARG A 165 14.69 4.68 1.15
CA ARG A 165 15.87 4.93 2.00
C ARG A 165 15.65 4.46 3.44
N ASN A 166 14.49 4.77 4.03
CA ASN A 166 14.15 4.35 5.38
C ASN A 166 14.00 2.83 5.50
N ALA A 167 13.41 2.17 4.50
CA ALA A 167 13.31 0.71 4.47
C ALA A 167 14.69 0.04 4.39
N CYS A 168 15.59 0.55 3.54
CA CYS A 168 16.96 0.04 3.45
C CYS A 168 17.74 0.25 4.75
N ALA A 169 17.63 1.43 5.37
CA ALA A 169 18.27 1.71 6.66
C ALA A 169 17.76 0.77 7.76
N TRP A 170 16.44 0.64 7.88
CA TRP A 170 15.79 -0.25 8.85
C TRP A 170 16.22 -1.70 8.68
N LEU A 171 16.30 -2.20 7.43
CA LEU A 171 16.74 -3.57 7.14
C LEU A 171 18.20 -3.80 7.52
N ASN A 172 19.08 -2.81 7.32
CA ASN A 172 20.48 -2.90 7.71
C ASN A 172 20.66 -2.88 9.23
N ASP A 173 19.87 -2.07 9.94
CA ASP A 173 19.93 -1.98 11.41
C ASP A 173 19.28 -3.21 12.11
N ALA A 174 18.34 -3.88 11.43
CA ALA A 174 17.65 -5.06 11.93
C ALA A 174 18.33 -6.39 11.58
N ALA A 175 19.36 -6.38 10.72
CA ALA A 175 20.18 -7.53 10.33
C ALA A 175 21.26 -7.84 11.36
#